data_AF-A0A1D2N639-F1
#
_entry.id   AF-A0A1D2N639-F1
#
_cell.length_a   1.000
_cell.length_b   1.000
_cell.length_c   1.000
_cell.angle_alpha   90.00
_cell.angle_beta   90.00
_cell.angle_gamma   90.00
#
_symmetry.space_group_name_H-M   'P 1'
#
loop_
_entity.id
_entity.type
_entity.pdbx_description
1 polymer ?
#
loop_
_entity_poly.entity_id
_entity_poly.type
_entity_poly.pdbx_seq_one_letter_code
_entity_poly.pdbx_strand_id
1 'polypeptide(L)'
;NLRELSMHLLKERKEYPLLGHTVAGKYVCALVDTARLLCHLACLTVHLQPTKNRDKGFRLIDCLEWETKLRLFMLLEHYALALGKLACPLPQGFTPFFAYLAYKTVSFDQFIWHVRGGTFELQIDLVKTIMAGNYHDERERTIQLTY
;
A
#
# COMPACT_ATOMS: atom_id res chain seq x y z
N ASN A 1 6.66 24.06 16.84
CA ASN A 1 7.11 24.37 15.47
C ASN A 1 8.51 23.78 15.26
N LEU A 2 8.61 22.54 14.77
CA LEU A 2 9.88 21.79 14.71
C LEU A 2 10.95 22.43 13.81
N ARG A 3 10.50 23.22 12.82
CA ARG A 3 11.37 23.93 11.87
C ARG A 3 12.09 25.13 12.49
N GLU A 4 11.44 25.83 13.42
CA GLU A 4 12.04 26.95 14.16
C GLU A 4 13.05 26.43 15.19
N LEU A 5 12.73 25.34 15.89
CA LEU A 5 13.65 24.66 16.79
C LEU A 5 14.86 24.09 16.04
N SER A 6 14.66 23.49 14.86
CA SER A 6 15.78 23.01 14.04
C SER A 6 16.66 24.15 13.56
N MET A 7 16.09 25.30 13.18
CA MET A 7 16.86 26.49 12.78
C MET A 7 17.63 27.12 13.95
N HIS A 8 17.05 27.16 15.15
CA HIS A 8 17.74 27.66 16.34
C HIS A 8 18.95 26.79 16.71
N LEU A 9 18.79 25.47 16.69
CA LEU A 9 19.88 24.52 16.95
C LEU A 9 20.97 24.55 15.87
N LEU A 10 20.58 24.82 14.61
CA LEU A 10 21.47 25.07 13.47
C LEU A 10 22.34 26.31 13.68
N LYS A 11 21.80 27.34 14.33
CA LYS A 11 22.47 28.62 14.53
C LYS A 11 23.50 28.57 15.67
N GLU A 12 23.30 27.70 16.65
CA GLU A 12 24.20 27.55 17.81
C GLU A 12 25.36 26.56 17.60
N ARG A 13 25.22 25.54 16.74
CA ARG A 13 26.33 24.62 16.44
C ARG A 13 26.99 24.94 15.09
N LYS A 14 28.18 25.54 15.16
CA LYS A 14 28.92 26.07 14.01
C LYS A 14 29.51 25.05 13.02
N GLU A 15 29.44 23.73 13.21
CA GLU A 15 30.25 22.82 12.36
C GLU A 15 29.59 21.56 11.77
N TYR A 16 28.39 21.14 12.19
CA TYR A 16 27.81 19.87 11.69
C TYR A 16 26.32 19.81 11.31
N PRO A 17 25.53 20.91 11.24
CA PRO A 17 24.10 20.77 10.97
C PRO A 17 23.78 20.32 9.53
N LEU A 18 24.58 20.75 8.54
CA LEU A 18 24.41 20.34 7.14
C LEU A 18 24.67 18.84 6.94
N LEU A 19 25.62 18.27 7.70
CA LEU A 19 25.92 16.84 7.66
C LEU A 19 24.78 16.01 8.27
N GLY A 20 24.20 16.46 9.39
CA GLY A 20 23.07 15.81 10.05
C GLY A 20 21.81 15.71 9.17
N HIS A 21 21.43 16.81 8.50
CA HIS A 21 20.31 16.79 7.56
C HIS A 21 20.57 15.91 6.32
N THR A 22 21.80 15.92 5.81
CA THR A 22 22.21 15.09 4.66
C THR A 22 22.21 13.61 5.01
N VAL A 23 22.70 13.24 6.20
CA VAL A 23 22.72 11.85 6.68
C VAL A 23 21.32 11.37 7.01
N ALA A 24 20.50 12.18 7.68
CA ALA A 24 19.10 11.86 7.95
C ALA A 24 18.30 11.67 6.65
N GLY A 25 18.50 12.54 5.65
CA GLY A 25 17.88 12.40 4.34
C GLY A 25 18.28 11.11 3.63
N LYS A 26 19.58 10.78 3.60
CA LYS A 26 20.09 9.52 3.05
C LYS A 26 19.53 8.29 3.79
N TYR A 27 19.40 8.38 5.11
CA TYR A 27 18.81 7.32 5.92
C TYR A 27 17.34 7.08 5.58
N VAL A 28 16.54 8.14 5.46
CA VAL A 28 15.13 8.04 5.04
C VAL A 28 15.02 7.45 3.63
N CYS A 29 15.85 7.88 2.69
CA CYS A 29 15.88 7.30 1.35
C CYS A 29 16.20 5.79 1.39
N ALA A 30 17.21 5.39 2.17
CA ALA A 30 17.58 3.99 2.33
C ALA A 30 16.44 3.16 2.97
N LEU A 31 15.70 3.73 3.93
CA LEU A 31 14.52 3.07 4.50
C LEU A 31 13.42 2.87 3.46
N VAL A 32 13.13 3.88 2.62
CA VAL A 32 12.15 3.76 1.53
C VAL A 32 12.59 2.69 0.52
N ASP A 33 13.88 2.68 0.14
CA ASP A 33 14.43 1.68 -0.78
C ASP A 33 14.33 0.25 -0.20
N THR A 34 14.64 0.12 1.09
CA THR A 34 14.54 -1.15 1.81
C THR A 34 13.08 -1.62 1.87
N ALA A 35 12.13 -0.73 2.20
CA ALA A 35 10.71 -1.03 2.18
C ALA A 35 10.26 -1.52 0.79
N ARG A 36 10.63 -0.79 -0.28
CA ARG A 36 10.32 -1.21 -1.66
C ARG A 36 10.84 -2.60 -1.98
N LEU A 37 12.10 -2.88 -1.64
CA LEU A 37 12.71 -4.18 -1.89
C LEU A 37 12.01 -5.30 -1.10
N LEU A 38 11.72 -5.07 0.18
CA LEU A 38 10.99 -6.03 1.02
C LEU A 38 9.58 -6.31 0.49
N CYS A 39 8.86 -5.28 0.05
CA CYS A 39 7.56 -5.44 -0.58
C CYS A 39 7.65 -6.28 -1.86
N HIS A 40 8.68 -6.06 -2.68
CA HIS A 40 8.91 -6.84 -3.89
C HIS A 40 9.20 -8.31 -3.57
N LEU A 41 10.09 -8.57 -2.62
CA LEU A 41 10.42 -9.92 -2.15
C LEU A 41 9.20 -10.62 -1.57
N ALA A 42 8.39 -9.92 -0.76
CA ALA A 42 7.13 -10.45 -0.25
C ALA A 42 6.20 -10.90 -1.38
N CYS A 43 6.02 -10.08 -2.42
CA CYS A 43 5.22 -10.46 -3.59
C CYS A 43 5.77 -11.70 -4.31
N LEU A 44 7.09 -11.86 -4.41
CA LEU A 44 7.69 -13.06 -5.01
C LEU A 44 7.38 -14.34 -4.23
N THR A 45 7.27 -14.29 -2.89
CA THR A 45 6.94 -15.47 -2.08
C THR A 45 5.54 -16.02 -2.35
N VAL A 46 4.62 -15.16 -2.78
CA VAL A 46 3.24 -15.54 -3.14
C VAL A 46 3.18 -16.01 -4.61
N HIS A 47 4.32 -16.33 -5.22
CA HIS A 47 4.48 -16.75 -6.61
C HIS A 47 3.97 -15.72 -7.64
N LEU A 48 3.89 -14.43 -7.29
CA LEU A 48 3.70 -13.37 -8.27
C LEU A 48 5.00 -13.17 -9.07
N GLN A 49 5.26 -14.08 -10.01
CA GLN A 49 6.41 -13.99 -10.90
C GLN A 49 6.19 -12.84 -11.89
N PRO A 50 7.07 -11.83 -11.95
CA PRO A 50 6.93 -10.66 -12.83
C PRO A 50 6.83 -11.00 -14.32
N THR A 51 7.32 -12.19 -14.70
CA THR A 51 7.34 -12.68 -16.07
C THR A 51 6.04 -13.37 -16.51
N LYS A 52 5.29 -13.97 -15.57
CA LYS A 52 3.99 -14.58 -15.84
C LYS A 52 2.83 -13.58 -15.72
N ASN A 53 2.93 -12.66 -14.77
CA ASN A 53 1.92 -11.64 -14.52
C ASN A 53 2.26 -10.36 -15.31
N ARG A 54 1.82 -10.29 -16.57
CA ARG A 54 1.95 -9.08 -17.39
C ARG A 54 1.09 -7.92 -16.88
N ASP A 55 0.06 -8.23 -16.10
CA ASP A 55 -0.85 -7.25 -15.52
C ASP A 55 -0.23 -6.53 -14.32
N LYS A 56 -0.40 -5.21 -14.29
CA LYS A 56 0.12 -4.33 -13.24
C LYS A 56 -1.03 -3.63 -12.52
N GLY A 57 -0.79 -3.23 -11.27
CA GLY A 57 -1.76 -2.46 -10.48
C GLY A 57 -3.01 -3.27 -10.14
N PHE A 58 -4.19 -2.66 -10.17
CA PHE A 58 -5.44 -3.32 -9.76
C PHE A 58 -5.84 -4.49 -10.65
N ARG A 59 -5.51 -4.45 -11.95
CA ARG A 59 -5.77 -5.57 -12.88
C ARG A 59 -5.07 -6.86 -12.46
N LEU A 60 -3.87 -6.73 -11.88
CA LEU A 60 -3.16 -7.86 -11.31
C LEU A 60 -4.03 -8.56 -10.26
N ILE A 61 -4.64 -7.77 -9.36
CA ILE A 61 -5.50 -8.30 -8.32
C ILE A 61 -6.70 -9.00 -8.95
N ASP A 62 -7.36 -8.40 -9.94
CA ASP A 62 -8.54 -9.02 -10.57
C ASP A 62 -8.23 -10.40 -11.18
N CYS A 63 -7.05 -10.57 -11.78
CA CYS A 63 -6.60 -11.82 -12.40
C CYS A 63 -6.15 -12.92 -11.41
N LEU A 64 -5.94 -12.60 -10.13
CA LEU A 64 -5.50 -13.59 -9.14
C LEU A 64 -6.65 -14.47 -8.66
N GLU A 65 -6.36 -15.76 -8.47
CA GLU A 65 -7.25 -16.68 -7.75
C GLU A 65 -7.44 -16.24 -6.30
N TRP A 66 -8.60 -16.58 -5.73
CA TRP A 66 -8.98 -16.21 -4.37
C TRP A 66 -7.94 -16.62 -3.31
N GLU A 67 -7.44 -17.85 -3.36
CA GLU A 67 -6.44 -18.32 -2.39
C GLU A 67 -5.12 -17.54 -2.47
N THR A 68 -4.77 -17.07 -3.67
CA THR A 68 -3.56 -16.27 -3.89
C THR A 68 -3.79 -14.84 -3.40
N LYS A 69 -4.98 -14.27 -3.62
CA LYS A 69 -5.40 -12.98 -3.05
C LYS A 69 -5.34 -13.00 -1.52
N LEU A 70 -5.86 -14.05 -0.89
CA LEU A 70 -5.86 -14.21 0.56
C LEU A 70 -4.45 -14.32 1.14
N ARG A 71 -3.58 -15.14 0.52
CA ARG A 71 -2.17 -15.23 0.92
C ARG A 71 -1.45 -13.90 0.77
N LEU A 72 -1.68 -13.19 -0.34
CA LEU A 72 -1.11 -11.86 -0.57
C LEU A 72 -1.62 -10.86 0.49
N PHE A 73 -2.91 -10.87 0.80
CA PHE A 73 -3.50 -10.00 1.81
C PHE A 73 -2.85 -10.20 3.18
N MET A 74 -2.79 -11.44 3.67
CA MET A 74 -2.17 -11.74 4.97
C MET A 74 -0.69 -11.32 5.01
N LEU A 75 0.05 -11.54 3.92
CA LEU A 75 1.47 -11.17 3.88
C LEU A 75 1.66 -9.65 3.90
N LEU A 76 0.85 -8.91 3.11
CA LEU A 76 0.92 -7.45 3.06
C LEU A 76 0.42 -6.80 4.34
N GLU A 77 -0.54 -7.41 5.04
CA GLU A 77 -0.99 -6.99 6.37
C GLU A 77 0.14 -7.07 7.40
N HIS A 78 0.81 -8.22 7.50
CA HIS A 78 1.97 -8.38 8.38
C HIS A 78 3.11 -7.43 8.01
N TYR A 79 3.34 -7.22 6.72
CA TYR A 79 4.34 -6.28 6.23
C TYR A 79 4.01 -4.83 6.63
N ALA A 80 2.76 -4.38 6.47
CA ALA A 80 2.33 -3.04 6.89
C ALA A 80 2.48 -2.84 8.40
N LEU A 81 2.10 -3.85 9.21
CA LEU A 81 2.29 -3.83 10.66
C LEU A 81 3.78 -3.76 11.04
N ALA A 82 4.64 -4.51 10.35
CA ALA A 82 6.08 -4.50 10.59
C ALA A 82 6.70 -3.13 10.27
N LEU A 83 6.34 -2.53 9.13
CA LEU A 83 6.79 -1.19 8.77
C LEU A 83 6.31 -0.12 9.75
N GLY A 84 5.05 -0.22 10.20
CA GLY A 84 4.49 0.67 11.22
C GLY A 84 5.29 0.63 12.53
N LYS A 85 5.69 -0.57 12.97
CA LYS A 85 6.56 -0.74 14.17
C LYS A 85 7.96 -0.18 13.97
N LEU A 86 8.50 -0.26 12.75
CA LEU A 86 9.82 0.27 12.40
C LEU A 86 9.80 1.77 12.08
N ALA A 87 8.65 2.44 12.17
CA ALA A 87 8.44 3.81 11.71
C ALA A 87 8.96 4.04 10.26
N CYS A 88 8.90 2.99 9.44
CA CYS A 88 9.39 3.00 8.08
C CYS A 88 8.28 3.47 7.13
N PRO A 89 8.57 4.38 6.18
CA PRO A 89 7.57 4.85 5.23
C PRO A 89 7.07 3.71 4.32
N LEU A 90 5.77 3.72 4.05
CA LEU A 90 5.16 2.77 3.12
C LEU A 90 5.59 3.08 1.67
N PRO A 91 5.77 2.06 0.82
CA PRO A 91 6.02 2.26 -0.60
C PRO A 91 4.92 3.09 -1.27
N GLN A 92 5.29 3.92 -2.24
CA GLN A 92 4.32 4.70 -3.01
C GLN A 92 3.30 3.78 -3.69
N GLY A 93 2.01 4.11 -3.56
CA GLY A 93 0.92 3.32 -4.13
C GLY A 93 0.57 2.04 -3.37
N PHE A 94 1.27 1.74 -2.26
CA PHE A 94 0.97 0.59 -1.42
C PHE A 94 -0.44 0.66 -0.84
N THR A 95 -0.80 1.77 -0.21
CA THR A 95 -2.10 1.95 0.47
C THR A 95 -3.30 1.71 -0.44
N PRO A 96 -3.41 2.33 -1.63
CA PRO A 96 -4.54 2.08 -2.52
C PRO A 96 -4.54 0.65 -3.10
N PHE A 97 -3.36 0.06 -3.37
CA PHE A 97 -3.25 -1.34 -3.81
C PHE A 97 -3.73 -2.30 -2.73
N PHE A 98 -3.29 -2.10 -1.50
CA PHE A 98 -3.63 -2.96 -0.37
C PHE A 98 -5.11 -2.84 -0.01
N ALA A 99 -5.69 -1.63 -0.08
CA ALA A 99 -7.12 -1.42 0.11
C ALA A 99 -7.97 -2.08 -1.00
N TYR A 100 -7.57 -2.00 -2.28
CA TYR A 100 -8.27 -2.70 -3.36
C TYR A 100 -8.18 -4.23 -3.19
N LEU A 101 -7.02 -4.74 -2.78
CA LEU A 101 -6.82 -6.15 -2.48
C LEU A 101 -7.76 -6.59 -1.36
N ALA A 102 -7.82 -5.84 -0.26
CA ALA A 102 -8.72 -6.14 0.85
C ALA A 102 -10.19 -6.18 0.39
N TYR A 103 -10.63 -5.19 -0.38
CA TYR A 103 -11.99 -5.16 -0.94
C TYR A 103 -12.33 -6.43 -1.75
N LYS A 104 -11.37 -6.96 -2.51
CA LYS A 104 -11.53 -8.17 -3.32
C LYS A 104 -11.29 -9.48 -2.56
N THR A 105 -10.91 -9.44 -1.29
CA THR A 105 -10.40 -10.61 -0.53
C THR A 105 -11.08 -10.84 0.82
N VAL A 106 -11.64 -9.81 1.45
CA VAL A 106 -12.36 -9.95 2.72
C VAL A 106 -13.82 -9.57 2.55
N SER A 107 -14.66 -9.95 3.52
CA SER A 107 -16.06 -9.50 3.53
C SER A 107 -16.16 -7.98 3.61
N PHE A 108 -17.24 -7.41 3.09
CA PHE A 108 -17.45 -5.96 3.11
C PHE A 108 -17.43 -5.41 4.55
N ASP A 109 -18.01 -6.13 5.50
CA ASP A 109 -18.01 -5.72 6.91
C ASP A 109 -16.58 -5.64 7.46
N GLN A 110 -15.76 -6.66 7.23
CA GLN A 110 -14.34 -6.67 7.62
C GLN A 110 -13.57 -5.52 6.95
N PHE A 111 -13.80 -5.30 5.66
CA PHE A 111 -13.20 -4.20 4.93
C PHE A 111 -13.50 -2.83 5.58
N ILE A 112 -14.77 -2.58 5.92
CA ILE A 112 -15.18 -1.34 6.59
C ILE A 112 -14.55 -1.19 7.98
N TRP A 113 -14.37 -2.29 8.73
CA TRP A 113 -13.65 -2.25 10.00
C TRP A 113 -12.21 -1.76 9.84
N HIS A 114 -11.49 -2.25 8.84
CA HIS A 114 -10.11 -1.80 8.57
C HIS A 114 -10.05 -0.34 8.09
N VAL A 115 -11.04 0.13 7.32
CA VAL A 115 -11.15 1.54 6.90
C VAL A 115 -11.37 2.43 8.13
N ARG A 116 -12.31 2.07 9.01
CA ARG A 116 -12.61 2.84 10.24
C ARG A 116 -11.44 2.84 11.22
N GLY A 117 -10.68 1.74 11.29
CA GLY A 117 -9.46 1.64 12.09
C GLY A 117 -8.27 2.44 11.55
N GLY A 118 -8.43 3.16 10.42
CA GLY A 118 -7.37 3.96 9.81
C GLY A 118 -6.25 3.11 9.18
N THR A 119 -6.46 1.80 9.02
CA THR A 119 -5.49 0.89 8.36
C THR A 119 -5.45 1.15 6.85
N PHE A 120 -6.60 1.55 6.28
CA PHE A 120 -6.71 1.93 4.87
C PHE A 120 -7.07 3.40 4.73
N GLU A 121 -6.23 4.15 4.02
CA GLU A 121 -6.59 5.48 3.54
C GLU A 121 -7.28 5.36 2.18
N LEU A 122 -8.61 5.48 2.18
CA LEU A 122 -9.42 5.39 0.97
C LEU A 122 -9.24 6.65 0.11
N GLN A 123 -8.42 6.52 -0.93
CA GLN A 123 -8.29 7.56 -1.94
C GLN A 123 -9.56 7.62 -2.80
N ILE A 124 -9.98 8.84 -3.17
CA ILE A 124 -11.21 9.09 -3.95
C ILE A 124 -11.21 8.27 -5.25
N ASP A 125 -10.07 8.15 -5.92
CA ASP A 125 -9.97 7.42 -7.20
C ASP A 125 -10.09 5.89 -7.04
N LEU A 126 -9.68 5.36 -5.88
CA LEU A 126 -9.92 3.98 -5.52
C LEU A 126 -11.42 3.73 -5.28
N VAL A 127 -12.08 4.62 -4.53
CA VAL A 127 -13.53 4.53 -4.29
C VAL A 127 -14.32 4.58 -5.60
N LYS A 128 -13.94 5.47 -6.53
CA LYS A 128 -14.54 5.53 -7.87
C LYS A 128 -14.34 4.23 -8.64
N THR A 129 -13.16 3.62 -8.56
CA THR A 129 -12.86 2.36 -9.24
C THR A 129 -13.69 1.21 -8.66
N ILE A 130 -13.81 1.13 -7.33
CA ILE A 130 -14.67 0.15 -6.64
C ILE A 130 -16.13 0.32 -7.07
N MET A 131 -16.65 1.55 -7.04
CA MET A 131 -18.03 1.85 -7.43
C MET A 131 -18.28 1.54 -8.92
N ALA A 132 -17.38 1.97 -9.81
CA ALA A 132 -17.52 1.71 -11.24
C ALA A 132 -17.47 0.21 -11.59
N GLY A 133 -16.66 -0.57 -10.87
CA GLY A 133 -16.61 -2.03 -11.00
C GLY A 133 -17.92 -2.71 -10.61
N ASN A 134 -18.57 -2.26 -9.53
CA ASN A 134 -19.87 -2.81 -9.10
C ASN A 134 -20.99 -2.51 -10.11
N TYR A 135 -21.00 -1.32 -10.71
CA TYR A 135 -21.98 -0.97 -11.76
C TYR A 135 -21.85 -1.81 -13.03
N HIS A 136 -20.65 -2.30 -13.35
CA HIS A 136 -20.42 -3.15 -14.52
C HIS A 136 -20.85 -4.61 -14.25
N ASP A 137 -20.55 -5.13 -13.06
CA ASP A 137 -20.91 -6.49 -12.63
C ASP A 137 -22.44 -6.65 -12.46
N GLU A 138 -23.13 -5.61 -11.94
CA GLU A 138 -24.61 -5.61 -11.87
C GLU A 138 -25.29 -5.62 -13.25
N ARG A 139 -24.74 -4.90 -14.24
CA ARG A 139 -25.26 -4.94 -15.62
C ARG A 139 -25.07 -6.31 -16.27
N GLU A 140 -23.90 -6.93 -16.11
CA GLU A 140 -23.63 -8.25 -16.68
C GLU A 140 -24.51 -9.34 -16.05
N ARG A 141 -24.73 -9.31 -14.73
CA ARG A 141 -25.66 -10.22 -14.05
C ARG A 141 -27.12 -10.01 -14.47
N THR A 142 -27.53 -8.76 -14.70
CA THR A 142 -28.88 -8.47 -15.21
C THR A 142 -29.05 -9.02 -16.63
N ILE A 143 -28.04 -8.92 -17.49
CA ILE A 143 -28.09 -9.47 -18.85
C ILE A 143 -28.11 -11.01 -18.83
N GLN A 144 -27.38 -11.67 -17.93
CA GLN A 144 -27.41 -13.14 -17.80
C GLN A 144 -28.72 -13.71 -17.23
N LEU A 145 -29.47 -12.93 -16.45
CA LEU A 145 -30.80 -13.32 -15.93
C LEU A 145 -31.95 -13.07 -16.92
N THR A 146 -31.64 -12.51 -18.11
CA THR A 146 -32.64 -12.20 -19.14
C THR A 146 -32.54 -13.13 -20.36
N TYR A 147 -31.80 -14.25 -20.27
CA TYR A 147 -31.74 -15.30 -21.29
C TYR A 147 -32.11 -16.67 -20.73
#